data_AF-A0AAW2C8X4-F1
#
_entry.id   AF-A0AAW2C8X4-F1
#
_cell.length_a   1.000
_cell.length_b   1.000
_cell.length_c   1.000
_cell.angle_alpha   90.00
_cell.angle_beta   90.00
_cell.angle_gamma   90.00
#
_symmetry.space_group_name_H-M   'P 1'
#
loop_
_entity.id
_entity.type
_entity.pdbx_description
1 polymer ?
#
loop_
_entity_poly.entity_id
_entity_poly.type
_entity_poly.pdbx_seq_one_letter_code
_entity_poly.pdbx_strand_id
1 'polypeptide(L)'
;MEITIETPSDTQINGPDSPTTIPQHLSDHDDLRADLESLRESHLSLQSKSAETKQALVLVQQERDDAVDHNSDLTKLVAEISRERDSLKEKIDQLEASLKEKEDEFAKKLDEELRKAEEFRNEVEVSRERVKELETEIEKRNDYLSKSLESFRLAKESLIKIIESIDEEKVEEERELATVESEIGEGGEEFRAVSEEIVEMNRLASEVEVKVREYKEMRKKEKRELENSVVSLTEENRDINTLLRIALVEKEAVEKSLNKLKGTNEQRRVPILQRVGFGFMLGGGGNEQQPESSAVSSSAGSQKSDSECEEEVVSLASTVEKIMKNLRQEITQLRRSLEESRSDTERLQSLTEKQAQQITQNTLYIKELEDRERALIQNVIPILSRN
;
A
#
# COMPACT_ATOMS: atom_id res chain seq x y z
N MET A 1 12.46 93.57 -35.35
CA MET A 1 13.67 94.37 -35.11
C MET A 1 14.10 94.92 -36.46
N GLU A 2 14.41 96.20 -36.49
CA GLU A 2 14.52 97.04 -37.68
C GLU A 2 15.94 97.61 -37.68
N ILE A 3 16.67 97.49 -38.80
CA ILE A 3 18.02 98.07 -38.95
C ILE A 3 18.12 98.74 -40.32
N THR A 4 17.62 99.98 -40.32
CA THR A 4 18.24 101.21 -40.83
C THR A 4 19.26 101.13 -41.98
N ILE A 5 18.97 101.91 -43.02
CA ILE A 5 19.86 102.29 -44.13
C ILE A 5 20.57 103.60 -43.77
N GLU A 6 21.89 103.72 -44.03
CA GLU A 6 22.58 105.02 -44.03
C GLU A 6 23.43 105.25 -45.29
N THR A 7 23.03 106.29 -46.02
CA THR A 7 23.81 107.24 -46.83
C THR A 7 23.28 108.64 -46.42
N PRO A 8 23.88 109.80 -46.76
CA PRO A 8 24.95 110.07 -47.73
C PRO A 8 26.03 111.02 -47.16
N SER A 9 26.81 111.70 -48.02
CA SER A 9 26.91 113.17 -48.00
C SER A 9 27.53 113.75 -49.28
N ASP A 10 26.86 114.76 -49.81
CA ASP A 10 27.25 115.58 -50.96
C ASP A 10 27.78 116.93 -50.43
N THR A 11 28.69 117.61 -51.12
CA THR A 11 29.14 118.96 -50.69
C THR A 11 29.65 119.83 -51.85
N GLN A 12 28.85 120.83 -52.22
CA GLN A 12 29.25 121.96 -53.05
C GLN A 12 29.93 123.05 -52.19
N ILE A 13 30.66 123.99 -52.82
CA ILE A 13 30.49 125.47 -52.67
C ILE A 13 31.49 126.26 -53.55
N ASN A 14 30.93 127.14 -54.39
CA ASN A 14 31.39 128.43 -54.97
C ASN A 14 32.89 128.79 -55.15
N GLY A 15 33.21 129.37 -56.31
CA GLY A 15 34.47 130.09 -56.60
C GLY A 15 34.36 131.62 -56.44
N PRO A 16 35.31 132.38 -57.01
CA PRO A 16 34.99 133.69 -57.59
C PRO A 16 35.68 133.99 -58.96
N ASP A 17 35.27 135.09 -59.59
CA ASP A 17 35.53 135.49 -60.98
C ASP A 17 36.96 135.99 -61.35
N SER A 18 37.18 136.08 -62.66
CA SER A 18 38.40 136.40 -63.43
C SER A 18 38.99 137.82 -63.24
N PRO A 19 40.16 138.12 -63.87
CA PRO A 19 40.03 138.83 -65.17
C PRO A 19 40.98 138.39 -66.30
N THR A 20 40.39 138.34 -67.50
CA THR A 20 40.93 138.58 -68.86
C THR A 20 42.43 138.88 -69.05
N THR A 21 43.13 138.07 -69.86
CA THR A 21 43.91 138.50 -71.05
C THR A 21 44.16 137.31 -71.99
N ILE A 22 43.93 137.51 -73.29
CA ILE A 22 44.15 136.60 -74.44
C ILE A 22 45.14 137.35 -75.38
N PRO A 23 45.97 136.76 -76.30
CA PRO A 23 46.07 135.34 -76.75
C PRO A 23 47.49 134.73 -76.78
N GLN A 24 47.57 133.40 -76.98
CA GLN A 24 48.53 132.68 -77.87
C GLN A 24 48.25 131.15 -77.78
N HIS A 25 47.21 130.61 -78.42
CA HIS A 25 47.26 130.07 -79.79
C HIS A 25 48.52 129.22 -80.09
N LEU A 26 48.52 127.93 -79.68
CA LEU A 26 49.11 126.76 -80.40
C LEU A 26 49.19 125.44 -79.57
N SER A 27 48.82 125.40 -78.28
CA SER A 27 49.09 124.23 -77.40
C SER A 27 47.92 123.27 -77.12
N ASP A 28 46.66 123.69 -77.27
CA ASP A 28 45.47 122.91 -76.81
C ASP A 28 45.29 121.54 -77.51
N HIS A 29 45.99 121.31 -78.63
CA HIS A 29 45.81 120.14 -79.46
C HIS A 29 46.60 118.90 -78.99
N ASP A 30 47.67 119.10 -78.24
CA ASP A 30 48.49 118.02 -77.67
C ASP A 30 47.96 117.57 -76.28
N ASP A 31 47.44 118.49 -75.47
CA ASP A 31 46.80 118.14 -74.19
C ASP A 31 45.53 117.29 -74.42
N LEU A 32 44.65 117.71 -75.35
CA LEU A 32 43.48 116.93 -75.75
C LEU A 32 43.85 115.56 -76.33
N ARG A 33 45.04 115.43 -76.92
CA ARG A 33 45.57 114.18 -77.45
C ARG A 33 46.09 113.27 -76.32
N ALA A 34 46.75 113.82 -75.31
CA ALA A 34 47.16 113.08 -74.12
C ALA A 34 45.95 112.53 -73.35
N ASP A 35 44.88 113.33 -73.20
CA ASP A 35 43.62 112.89 -72.59
C ASP A 35 42.95 111.76 -73.38
N LEU A 36 42.95 111.84 -74.72
CA LEU A 36 42.43 110.77 -75.58
C LEU A 36 43.27 109.48 -75.51
N GLU A 37 44.59 109.59 -75.43
CA GLU A 37 45.48 108.42 -75.27
C GLU A 37 45.28 107.79 -73.88
N SER A 38 45.18 108.60 -72.81
CA SER A 38 44.88 108.12 -71.45
C SER A 38 43.50 107.46 -71.34
N LEU A 39 42.47 108.04 -71.96
CA LEU A 39 41.13 107.44 -72.02
C LEU A 39 41.14 106.11 -72.79
N ARG A 40 41.97 106.01 -73.84
CA ARG A 40 42.16 104.77 -74.61
C ARG A 40 42.89 103.69 -73.80
N GLU A 41 43.94 104.04 -73.07
CA GLU A 41 44.63 103.13 -72.14
C GLU A 41 43.70 102.66 -71.02
N SER A 42 42.92 103.58 -70.44
CA SER A 42 41.90 103.26 -69.44
C SER A 42 40.81 102.34 -70.00
N HIS A 43 40.35 102.56 -71.23
CA HIS A 43 39.38 101.69 -71.90
C HIS A 43 39.97 100.28 -72.16
N LEU A 44 41.22 100.20 -72.62
CA LEU A 44 41.91 98.92 -72.84
C LEU A 44 42.15 98.16 -71.52
N SER A 45 42.53 98.86 -70.45
CA SER A 45 42.67 98.29 -69.11
C SER A 45 41.33 97.77 -68.58
N LEU A 46 40.25 98.55 -68.71
CA LEU A 46 38.90 98.15 -68.34
C LEU A 46 38.40 96.97 -69.19
N GLN A 47 38.78 96.90 -70.47
CA GLN A 47 38.47 95.79 -71.36
C GLN A 47 39.20 94.50 -70.94
N SER A 48 40.49 94.56 -70.59
CA SER A 48 41.24 93.43 -70.03
C SER A 48 40.60 92.94 -68.73
N LYS A 49 40.37 93.86 -67.78
CA LYS A 49 39.72 93.54 -66.50
C LYS A 49 38.30 93.00 -66.68
N SER A 50 37.57 93.44 -67.70
CA SER A 50 36.26 92.89 -68.07
C SER A 50 36.36 91.47 -68.63
N ALA A 51 37.41 91.16 -69.41
CA ALA A 51 37.65 89.81 -69.90
C ALA A 51 38.08 88.86 -68.76
N GLU A 52 39.01 89.28 -67.90
CA GLU A 52 39.45 88.55 -66.71
C GLU A 52 38.29 88.25 -65.74
N THR A 53 37.46 89.25 -65.44
CA THR A 53 36.29 89.05 -64.55
C THR A 53 35.22 88.16 -65.17
N LYS A 54 35.01 88.20 -66.49
CA LYS A 54 34.14 87.24 -67.20
C LYS A 54 34.70 85.81 -67.11
N GLN A 55 36.01 85.64 -67.29
CA GLN A 55 36.65 84.32 -67.19
C GLN A 55 36.57 83.76 -65.75
N ALA A 56 36.84 84.60 -64.75
CA ALA A 56 36.68 84.21 -63.34
C ALA A 56 35.22 83.85 -63.00
N LEU A 57 34.24 84.57 -63.54
CA LEU A 57 32.81 84.27 -63.36
C LEU A 57 32.41 82.93 -63.99
N VAL A 58 32.98 82.54 -65.13
CA VAL A 58 32.77 81.22 -65.73
C VAL A 58 33.36 80.11 -64.85
N LEU A 59 34.57 80.29 -64.30
CA LEU A 59 35.18 79.32 -63.39
C LEU A 59 34.34 79.13 -62.11
N VAL A 60 33.90 80.22 -61.49
CA VAL A 60 33.04 80.16 -60.29
C VAL A 60 31.67 79.54 -60.60
N GLN A 61 31.12 79.74 -61.80
CA GLN A 61 29.91 79.04 -62.23
C GLN A 61 30.15 77.53 -62.37
N GLN A 62 31.27 77.11 -62.96
CA GLN A 62 31.62 75.70 -63.07
C GLN A 62 31.83 75.04 -61.70
N GLU A 63 32.62 75.65 -60.81
CA GLU A 63 32.83 75.14 -59.44
C GLU A 63 31.53 75.04 -58.65
N ARG A 64 30.60 76.01 -58.83
CA ARG A 64 29.27 75.96 -58.23
C ARG A 64 28.46 74.78 -58.78
N ASP A 65 28.49 74.55 -60.09
CA ASP A 65 27.69 73.51 -60.73
C ASP A 65 28.22 72.10 -60.36
N ASP A 66 29.55 71.91 -60.36
CA ASP A 66 30.22 70.71 -59.84
C ASP A 66 29.86 70.46 -58.35
N ALA A 67 29.81 71.50 -57.53
CA ALA A 67 29.42 71.40 -56.12
C ALA A 67 27.92 71.09 -55.93
N VAL A 68 27.05 71.57 -56.82
CA VAL A 68 25.61 71.24 -56.82
C VAL A 68 25.40 69.77 -57.18
N ASP A 69 26.09 69.25 -58.20
CA ASP A 69 26.03 67.84 -58.57
C ASP A 69 26.55 66.93 -57.45
N HIS A 70 27.68 67.30 -56.82
CA HIS A 70 28.19 66.54 -55.67
C HIS A 70 27.20 66.54 -54.47
N ASN A 71 26.53 67.65 -54.20
CA ASN A 71 25.51 67.74 -53.15
C ASN A 71 24.25 66.93 -53.49
N SER A 72 23.87 66.86 -54.77
CA SER A 72 22.80 65.99 -55.27
C SER A 72 23.12 64.52 -55.00
N ASP A 73 24.34 64.07 -55.27
CA ASP A 73 24.77 62.69 -55.00
C ASP A 73 24.89 62.38 -53.50
N LEU A 74 25.42 63.31 -52.70
CA LEU A 74 25.46 63.17 -51.25
C LEU A 74 24.04 63.06 -50.66
N THR A 75 23.08 63.82 -51.18
CA THR A 75 21.67 63.77 -50.78
C THR A 75 21.05 62.40 -51.08
N LYS A 76 21.34 61.80 -52.25
CA LYS A 76 20.91 60.44 -52.60
C LYS A 76 21.47 59.40 -51.62
N LEU A 77 22.78 59.49 -51.31
CA LEU A 77 23.45 58.58 -50.39
C LEU A 77 22.90 58.69 -48.96
N VAL A 78 22.64 59.90 -48.47
CA VAL A 78 22.00 60.12 -47.15
C VAL A 78 20.58 59.54 -47.11
N ALA A 79 19.82 59.65 -48.20
CA ALA A 79 18.49 59.04 -48.31
C ALA A 79 18.54 57.50 -48.38
N GLU A 80 19.58 56.91 -48.96
CA GLU A 80 19.83 55.47 -48.95
C GLU A 80 20.20 54.95 -47.56
N ILE A 81 21.22 55.54 -46.92
CA ILE A 81 21.65 55.21 -45.55
C ILE A 81 20.48 55.38 -44.57
N SER A 82 19.62 56.38 -44.76
CA SER A 82 18.42 56.56 -43.92
C SER A 82 17.41 55.41 -44.09
N ARG A 83 17.16 54.94 -45.32
CA ARG A 83 16.29 53.78 -45.59
C ARG A 83 16.88 52.49 -45.01
N GLU A 84 18.19 52.27 -45.15
CA GLU A 84 18.86 51.11 -44.56
C GLU A 84 18.78 51.12 -43.03
N ARG A 85 19.10 52.27 -42.40
CA ARG A 85 18.98 52.47 -40.95
C ARG A 85 17.58 52.17 -40.46
N ASP A 86 16.55 52.66 -41.14
CA ASP A 86 15.17 52.48 -40.70
C ASP A 86 14.68 51.02 -40.93
N SER A 87 15.13 50.35 -41.99
CA SER A 87 14.93 48.89 -42.16
C SER A 87 15.67 48.06 -41.09
N LEU A 88 16.85 48.49 -40.66
CA LEU A 88 17.59 47.83 -39.57
C LEU A 88 16.90 48.02 -38.22
N LYS A 89 16.34 49.21 -37.93
CA LYS A 89 15.52 49.44 -36.73
C LYS A 89 14.29 48.54 -36.71
N GLU A 90 13.54 48.48 -37.81
CA GLU A 90 12.37 47.61 -37.90
C GLU A 90 12.71 46.13 -37.63
N LYS A 91 13.87 45.66 -38.13
CA LYS A 91 14.37 44.31 -37.84
C LYS A 91 14.78 44.12 -36.38
N ILE A 92 15.34 45.14 -35.73
CA ILE A 92 15.65 45.11 -34.29
C ILE A 92 14.33 45.01 -33.50
N ASP A 93 13.36 45.88 -33.77
CA ASP A 93 12.05 45.88 -33.11
C ASP A 93 11.34 44.52 -33.26
N GLN A 94 11.40 43.91 -34.46
CA GLN A 94 10.86 42.56 -34.72
C GLN A 94 11.59 41.46 -33.93
N LEU A 95 12.92 41.53 -33.81
CA LEU A 95 13.73 40.57 -33.05
C LEU A 95 13.51 40.72 -31.54
N GLU A 96 13.41 41.94 -31.02
CA GLU A 96 13.10 42.21 -29.62
C GLU A 96 11.70 41.71 -29.24
N ALA A 97 10.70 41.93 -30.11
CA ALA A 97 9.35 41.39 -29.92
C ALA A 97 9.35 39.85 -29.92
N SER A 98 10.04 39.23 -30.88
CA SER A 98 10.14 37.76 -30.98
C SER A 98 10.90 37.14 -29.81
N LEU A 99 11.98 37.78 -29.34
CA LEU A 99 12.74 37.34 -28.17
C LEU A 99 11.84 37.39 -26.92
N LYS A 100 11.12 38.49 -26.71
CA LYS A 100 10.22 38.65 -25.57
C LYS A 100 9.08 37.63 -25.57
N GLU A 101 8.49 37.35 -26.73
CA GLU A 101 7.49 36.29 -26.88
C GLU A 101 8.06 34.91 -26.47
N LYS A 102 9.31 34.61 -26.87
CA LYS A 102 10.00 33.38 -26.47
C LYS A 102 10.31 33.34 -24.98
N GLU A 103 10.75 34.44 -24.37
CA GLU A 103 10.98 34.54 -22.93
C GLU A 103 9.68 34.29 -22.15
N ASP A 104 8.57 34.90 -22.57
CA ASP A 104 7.24 34.69 -21.97
C ASP A 104 6.73 33.24 -22.16
N GLU A 105 7.01 32.59 -23.29
CA GLU A 105 6.73 31.16 -23.51
C GLU A 105 7.56 30.27 -22.57
N PHE A 106 8.87 30.53 -22.44
CA PHE A 106 9.75 29.76 -21.57
C PHE A 106 9.38 29.92 -20.09
N ALA A 107 9.01 31.13 -19.65
CA ALA A 107 8.53 31.37 -18.29
C ALA A 107 7.28 30.53 -17.98
N LYS A 108 6.25 30.59 -18.85
CA LYS A 108 5.03 29.77 -18.71
C LYS A 108 5.32 28.27 -18.69
N LYS A 109 6.27 27.81 -19.53
CA LYS A 109 6.67 26.39 -19.56
C LYS A 109 7.36 25.97 -18.26
N LEU A 110 8.24 26.82 -17.72
CA LEU A 110 8.94 26.58 -16.46
C LEU A 110 7.96 26.52 -15.28
N ASP A 111 7.01 27.45 -15.20
CA ASP A 111 5.98 27.46 -14.15
C ASP A 111 5.12 26.19 -14.18
N GLU A 112 4.73 25.73 -15.36
CA GLU A 112 3.94 24.50 -15.55
C GLU A 112 4.75 23.22 -15.28
N GLU A 113 6.05 23.20 -15.60
CA GLU A 113 6.97 22.11 -15.21
C GLU A 113 7.20 22.07 -13.69
N LEU A 114 7.35 23.23 -13.04
CA LEU A 114 7.44 23.33 -11.57
C LEU A 114 6.16 22.87 -10.88
N ARG A 115 4.98 23.24 -11.40
CA ARG A 115 3.68 22.77 -10.90
C ARG A 115 3.56 21.25 -10.96
N LYS A 116 3.92 20.64 -12.10
CA LYS A 116 3.95 19.17 -12.26
C LYS A 116 4.96 18.49 -11.35
N ALA A 117 6.15 19.08 -11.17
CA ALA A 117 7.16 18.55 -10.26
C ALA A 117 6.69 18.58 -8.80
N GLU A 118 5.92 19.59 -8.39
CA GLU A 118 5.27 19.66 -7.08
C GLU A 118 4.17 18.58 -6.94
N GLU A 119 3.31 18.42 -7.95
CA GLU A 119 2.25 17.40 -7.98
C GLU A 119 2.84 15.99 -7.83
N PHE A 120 3.88 15.63 -8.61
CA PHE A 120 4.56 14.35 -8.48
C PHE A 120 5.30 14.18 -7.14
N ARG A 121 5.89 15.24 -6.58
CA ARG A 121 6.52 15.19 -5.26
C ARG A 121 5.50 14.82 -4.18
N ASN A 122 4.32 15.44 -4.20
CA ASN A 122 3.24 15.15 -3.27
C ASN A 122 2.71 13.71 -3.44
N GLU A 123 2.54 13.24 -4.68
CA GLU A 123 2.11 11.85 -4.96
C GLU A 123 3.15 10.82 -4.47
N VAL A 124 4.45 11.10 -4.64
CA VAL A 124 5.54 10.26 -4.13
C VAL A 124 5.58 10.27 -2.60
N GLU A 125 5.27 11.39 -1.95
CA GLU A 125 5.21 11.48 -0.48
C GLU A 125 4.03 10.66 0.08
N VAL A 126 2.82 10.85 -0.47
CA VAL A 126 1.64 10.04 -0.11
C VAL A 126 1.87 8.55 -0.35
N SER A 127 2.49 8.20 -1.48
CA SER A 127 2.84 6.81 -1.79
C SER A 127 3.85 6.24 -0.78
N ARG A 128 4.85 7.02 -0.38
CA ARG A 128 5.85 6.63 0.63
C ARG A 128 5.23 6.45 2.01
N GLU A 129 4.29 7.32 2.41
CA GLU A 129 3.55 7.14 3.67
C GLU A 129 2.71 5.87 3.62
N ARG A 130 2.00 5.62 2.52
CA ARG A 130 1.20 4.40 2.35
C ARG A 130 2.03 3.12 2.37
N VAL A 131 3.24 3.14 1.80
CA VAL A 131 4.19 2.01 1.88
C VAL A 131 4.59 1.75 3.33
N LYS A 132 4.96 2.78 4.11
CA LYS A 132 5.29 2.63 5.54
C LYS A 132 4.14 2.05 6.36
N GLU A 133 2.89 2.49 6.11
CA GLU A 133 1.72 1.91 6.77
C GLU A 133 1.62 0.40 6.50
N LEU A 134 1.76 0.00 5.24
CA LEU A 134 1.71 -1.41 4.82
C LEU A 134 2.87 -2.23 5.40
N GLU A 135 4.08 -1.68 5.46
CA GLU A 135 5.23 -2.31 6.12
C GLU A 135 4.94 -2.59 7.61
N THR A 136 4.43 -1.60 8.36
CA THR A 136 4.07 -1.82 9.79
C THR A 136 2.90 -2.78 9.99
N GLU A 137 2.03 -2.91 9.00
CA GLU A 137 0.90 -3.85 9.01
C GLU A 137 1.37 -5.29 8.71
N ILE A 138 2.35 -5.45 7.80
CA ILE A 138 3.03 -6.73 7.55
C ILE A 138 3.80 -7.16 8.82
N GLU A 139 4.57 -6.26 9.43
CA GLU A 139 5.34 -6.55 10.66
C GLU A 139 4.44 -7.07 11.80
N LYS A 140 3.27 -6.45 12.02
CA LYS A 140 2.28 -6.91 13.01
C LYS A 140 1.68 -8.28 12.68
N ARG A 141 1.43 -8.56 11.39
CA ARG A 141 0.92 -9.87 10.96
C ARG A 141 1.95 -10.96 11.15
N ASN A 142 3.22 -10.67 10.86
CA ASN A 142 4.33 -11.60 11.04
C ASN A 142 4.57 -11.91 12.53
N ASP A 143 4.53 -10.90 13.41
CA ASP A 143 4.54 -11.09 14.87
C ASP A 143 3.37 -11.96 15.37
N TYR A 144 2.17 -11.77 14.81
CA TYR A 144 1.01 -12.63 15.11
C TYR A 144 1.19 -14.07 14.60
N LEU A 145 1.64 -14.26 13.35
CA LEU A 145 1.88 -15.58 12.75
C LEU A 145 2.96 -16.34 13.53
N SER A 146 4.04 -15.67 13.94
CA SER A 146 5.10 -16.22 14.78
C SER A 146 4.57 -16.72 16.13
N LYS A 147 3.70 -15.95 16.80
CA LYS A 147 3.02 -16.37 18.05
C LYS A 147 2.06 -17.53 17.83
N SER A 148 1.37 -17.56 16.69
CA SER A 148 0.49 -18.65 16.30
C SER A 148 1.27 -19.94 16.04
N LEU A 149 2.42 -19.85 15.36
CA LEU A 149 3.31 -20.97 15.06
C LEU A 149 3.81 -21.65 16.34
N GLU A 150 4.29 -20.85 17.31
CA GLU A 150 4.73 -21.37 18.60
C GLU A 150 3.58 -22.04 19.37
N SER A 151 2.38 -21.46 19.31
CA SER A 151 1.18 -22.05 19.92
C SER A 151 0.81 -23.40 19.30
N PHE A 152 0.91 -23.54 17.97
CA PHE A 152 0.69 -24.82 17.28
C PHE A 152 1.78 -25.84 17.59
N ARG A 153 3.04 -25.42 17.70
CA ARG A 153 4.16 -26.28 18.08
C ARG A 153 3.99 -26.88 19.49
N LEU A 154 3.57 -26.07 20.46
CA LEU A 154 3.26 -26.52 21.82
C LEU A 154 2.05 -27.48 21.86
N ALA A 155 1.03 -27.23 21.04
CA ALA A 155 -0.12 -28.13 20.90
C ALA A 155 0.28 -29.47 20.26
N LYS A 156 1.11 -29.45 19.21
CA LYS A 156 1.68 -30.63 18.55
C LYS A 156 2.50 -31.48 19.52
N GLU A 157 3.40 -30.88 20.30
CA GLU A 157 4.18 -31.58 21.32
C GLU A 157 3.27 -32.21 22.39
N SER A 158 2.18 -31.54 22.76
CA SER A 158 1.19 -32.07 23.71
C SER A 158 0.43 -33.28 23.15
N LEU A 159 0.06 -33.26 21.87
CA LEU A 159 -0.56 -34.40 21.19
C LEU A 159 0.39 -35.60 21.09
N ILE A 160 1.66 -35.38 20.75
CA ILE A 160 2.69 -36.42 20.70
C ILE A 160 2.83 -37.12 22.07
N LYS A 161 2.93 -36.35 23.16
CA LYS A 161 2.99 -36.90 24.53
C LYS A 161 1.76 -37.73 24.90
N ILE A 162 0.56 -37.35 24.43
CA ILE A 162 -0.66 -38.14 24.63
C ILE A 162 -0.59 -39.47 23.85
N ILE A 163 -0.16 -39.44 22.59
CA ILE A 163 0.03 -40.63 21.75
C ILE A 163 1.01 -41.61 22.40
N GLU A 164 2.15 -41.11 22.90
CA GLU A 164 3.17 -41.89 23.60
C GLU A 164 2.61 -42.51 24.90
N SER A 165 1.85 -41.74 25.70
CA SER A 165 1.30 -42.20 26.98
C SER A 165 0.22 -43.30 26.87
N ILE A 166 -0.35 -43.50 25.68
CA ILE A 166 -1.36 -44.55 25.42
C ILE A 166 -0.71 -45.82 24.85
N ASP A 167 0.47 -45.70 24.24
CA ASP A 167 1.14 -46.76 23.49
C ASP A 167 2.31 -47.39 24.28
N GLU A 168 2.01 -47.82 25.51
CA GLU A 168 3.00 -48.41 26.44
C GLU A 168 3.61 -49.75 25.94
N GLU A 169 3.14 -50.30 24.81
CA GLU A 169 3.52 -51.63 24.30
C GLU A 169 4.36 -51.60 23.00
N LYS A 170 4.67 -50.44 22.40
CA LYS A 170 5.46 -50.39 21.16
C LYS A 170 6.74 -49.53 21.20
N VAL A 171 7.80 -50.22 20.80
CA VAL A 171 9.16 -49.72 20.50
C VAL A 171 9.13 -48.62 19.43
N GLU A 172 10.13 -47.75 19.49
CA GLU A 172 10.54 -46.76 18.48
C GLU A 172 10.38 -47.24 17.02
N GLU A 173 9.20 -47.05 16.44
CA GLU A 173 9.02 -47.03 14.99
C GLU A 173 9.21 -45.58 14.53
N GLU A 174 10.34 -45.36 13.85
CA GLU A 174 10.81 -44.08 13.30
C GLU A 174 9.71 -43.43 12.45
N ARG A 175 9.03 -42.45 13.06
CA ARG A 175 7.87 -41.79 12.46
C ARG A 175 8.33 -40.84 11.36
N GLU A 176 8.44 -41.35 10.14
CA GLU A 176 8.66 -40.54 8.93
C GLU A 176 7.63 -39.40 8.90
N LEU A 177 8.09 -38.20 9.21
CA LEU A 177 7.37 -36.96 8.99
C LEU A 177 7.33 -36.75 7.48
N ALA A 178 6.28 -37.24 6.84
CA ALA A 178 5.98 -36.96 5.45
C ALA A 178 5.76 -35.45 5.29
N THR A 179 6.84 -34.71 5.00
CA THR A 179 6.79 -33.32 4.60
C THR A 179 5.95 -33.22 3.34
N VAL A 180 4.69 -32.81 3.51
CA VAL A 180 3.81 -32.45 2.41
C VAL A 180 4.44 -31.22 1.75
N GLU A 181 5.08 -31.43 0.60
CA GLU A 181 5.56 -30.32 -0.24
C GLU A 181 4.36 -29.49 -0.67
N SER A 182 4.09 -28.41 0.07
CA SER A 182 3.10 -27.42 -0.34
C SER A 182 3.64 -26.69 -1.57
N GLU A 183 2.89 -26.74 -2.67
CA GLU A 183 3.14 -25.90 -3.84
C GLU A 183 3.26 -24.42 -3.41
N ILE A 184 4.08 -23.66 -4.13
CA ILE A 184 4.45 -22.27 -3.81
C ILE A 184 3.23 -21.35 -4.04
N GLY A 185 2.35 -21.29 -3.05
CA GLY A 185 1.22 -20.35 -3.00
C GLY A 185 1.65 -18.95 -2.57
N GLU A 186 0.81 -17.95 -2.85
CA GLU A 186 1.05 -16.51 -2.60
C GLU A 186 1.06 -16.11 -1.10
N GLY A 187 1.17 -17.07 -0.18
CA GLY A 187 1.39 -16.83 1.25
C GLY A 187 2.90 -16.76 1.56
N GLY A 188 3.33 -15.69 2.23
CA GLY A 188 4.71 -15.54 2.68
C GLY A 188 5.20 -16.69 3.57
N GLU A 189 6.52 -16.84 3.72
CA GLU A 189 7.15 -18.03 4.33
C GLU A 189 6.60 -18.39 5.72
N GLU A 190 6.28 -17.38 6.54
CA GLU A 190 5.69 -17.56 7.87
C GLU A 190 4.26 -18.13 7.83
N PHE A 191 3.45 -17.69 6.87
CA PHE A 191 2.09 -18.22 6.67
C PHE A 191 2.14 -19.68 6.21
N ARG A 192 3.09 -20.01 5.34
CA ARG A 192 3.34 -21.40 4.90
C ARG A 192 3.73 -22.29 6.09
N ALA A 193 4.69 -21.85 6.92
CA ALA A 193 5.11 -22.59 8.11
C ALA A 193 3.95 -22.82 9.11
N VAL A 194 3.10 -21.82 9.32
CA VAL A 194 1.88 -21.96 10.14
C VAL A 194 0.91 -22.97 9.53
N SER A 195 0.70 -22.94 8.20
CA SER A 195 -0.18 -23.88 7.51
C SER A 195 0.32 -25.33 7.58
N GLU A 196 1.62 -25.56 7.39
CA GLU A 196 2.27 -26.87 7.52
C GLU A 196 2.08 -27.46 8.94
N GLU A 197 2.30 -26.64 9.97
CA GLU A 197 2.15 -27.07 11.36
C GLU A 197 0.69 -27.36 11.75
N ILE A 198 -0.27 -26.60 11.21
CA ILE A 198 -1.71 -26.87 11.37
C ILE A 198 -2.09 -28.24 10.76
N VAL A 199 -1.56 -28.56 9.58
CA VAL A 199 -1.83 -29.85 8.91
C VAL A 199 -1.30 -31.02 9.74
N GLU A 200 -0.05 -30.93 10.22
CA GLU A 200 0.53 -31.96 11.08
C GLU A 200 -0.17 -32.09 12.44
N MET A 201 -0.57 -30.97 13.05
CA MET A 201 -1.36 -30.98 14.29
C MET A 201 -2.71 -31.68 14.10
N ASN A 202 -3.42 -31.41 12.99
CA ASN A 202 -4.70 -32.07 12.68
C ASN A 202 -4.52 -33.59 12.43
N ARG A 203 -3.42 -33.99 11.77
CA ARG A 203 -3.07 -35.40 11.57
C ARG A 203 -2.84 -36.11 12.91
N LEU A 204 -2.07 -35.49 13.82
CA LEU A 204 -1.82 -36.02 15.16
C LEU A 204 -3.08 -36.04 16.03
N ALA A 205 -3.94 -35.03 15.95
CA ALA A 205 -5.22 -35.01 16.67
C ALA A 205 -6.13 -36.17 16.24
N SER A 206 -6.21 -36.43 14.93
CA SER A 206 -6.93 -37.57 14.37
C SER A 206 -6.39 -38.92 14.88
N GLU A 207 -5.07 -39.03 15.04
CA GLU A 207 -4.41 -40.22 15.58
C GLU A 207 -4.68 -40.41 17.09
N VAL A 208 -4.64 -39.33 17.88
CA VAL A 208 -5.05 -39.35 19.30
C VAL A 208 -6.49 -39.86 19.42
N GLU A 209 -7.41 -39.38 18.59
CA GLU A 209 -8.80 -39.84 18.62
C GLU A 209 -8.94 -41.35 18.35
N VAL A 210 -8.13 -41.90 17.44
CA VAL A 210 -8.11 -43.33 17.14
C VAL A 210 -7.54 -44.12 18.32
N LYS A 211 -6.33 -43.78 18.82
CA LYS A 211 -5.71 -44.51 19.94
C LYS A 211 -6.56 -44.44 21.22
N VAL A 212 -7.15 -43.29 21.54
CA VAL A 212 -8.07 -43.13 22.69
C VAL A 212 -9.32 -44.00 22.54
N ARG A 213 -9.83 -44.19 21.32
CA ARG A 213 -10.97 -45.07 21.03
C ARG A 213 -10.60 -46.53 21.23
N GLU A 214 -9.47 -46.96 20.68
CA GLU A 214 -8.93 -48.32 20.80
C GLU A 214 -8.65 -48.69 22.27
N TYR A 215 -7.99 -47.81 23.02
CA TYR A 215 -7.76 -47.98 24.46
C TYR A 215 -9.07 -48.15 25.25
N LYS A 216 -10.09 -47.33 24.95
CA LYS A 216 -11.42 -47.45 25.59
C LYS A 216 -12.11 -48.77 25.26
N GLU A 217 -11.98 -49.27 24.04
CA GLU A 217 -12.53 -50.57 23.62
C GLU A 217 -11.79 -51.74 24.31
N MET A 218 -10.45 -51.69 24.35
CA MET A 218 -9.61 -52.66 25.03
C MET A 218 -9.95 -52.72 26.52
N ARG A 219 -10.01 -51.58 27.22
CA ARG A 219 -10.35 -51.53 28.64
C ARG A 219 -11.77 -52.01 28.93
N LYS A 220 -12.72 -51.80 28.00
CA LYS A 220 -14.09 -52.35 28.06
C LYS A 220 -14.14 -53.87 27.80
N LYS A 221 -13.18 -54.43 27.04
CA LYS A 221 -13.03 -55.88 26.85
C LYS A 221 -12.44 -56.53 28.10
N GLU A 222 -11.31 -56.03 28.58
CA GLU A 222 -10.65 -56.51 29.80
C GLU A 222 -11.59 -56.45 31.01
N LYS A 223 -12.34 -55.35 31.20
CA LYS A 223 -13.35 -55.25 32.26
C LYS A 223 -14.38 -56.40 32.20
N ARG A 224 -14.90 -56.74 31.02
CA ARG A 224 -15.86 -57.85 30.86
C ARG A 224 -15.23 -59.21 31.12
N GLU A 225 -13.96 -59.39 30.75
CA GLU A 225 -13.21 -60.61 31.02
C GLU A 225 -12.95 -60.80 32.51
N LEU A 226 -12.61 -59.73 33.23
CA LEU A 226 -12.50 -59.72 34.70
C LEU A 226 -13.86 -59.96 35.38
N GLU A 227 -14.94 -59.32 34.91
CA GLU A 227 -16.30 -59.55 35.43
C GLU A 227 -16.73 -61.02 35.24
N ASN A 228 -16.50 -61.60 34.06
CA ASN A 228 -16.77 -63.02 33.78
C ASN A 228 -15.90 -63.94 34.67
N SER A 229 -14.62 -63.61 34.87
CA SER A 229 -13.71 -64.37 35.73
C SER A 229 -14.17 -64.34 37.19
N VAL A 230 -14.61 -63.19 37.71
CA VAL A 230 -15.19 -63.07 39.05
C VAL A 230 -16.46 -63.91 39.17
N VAL A 231 -17.38 -63.86 38.20
CA VAL A 231 -18.60 -64.70 38.23
C VAL A 231 -18.23 -66.19 38.26
N SER A 232 -17.37 -66.64 37.35
CA SER A 232 -16.91 -68.04 37.30
C SER A 232 -16.26 -68.48 38.62
N LEU A 233 -15.42 -67.64 39.24
CA LEU A 233 -14.79 -67.93 40.53
C LEU A 233 -15.81 -67.96 41.68
N THR A 234 -16.88 -67.16 41.63
CA THR A 234 -17.97 -67.24 42.63
C THR A 234 -18.83 -68.49 42.48
N GLU A 235 -19.04 -68.96 41.25
CA GLU A 235 -19.74 -70.23 40.97
C GLU A 235 -18.89 -71.42 41.43
N GLU A 236 -17.59 -71.46 41.09
CA GLU A 236 -16.67 -72.50 41.57
C GLU A 236 -16.59 -72.53 43.11
N ASN A 237 -16.51 -71.38 43.76
CA ASN A 237 -16.54 -71.31 45.23
C ASN A 237 -17.87 -71.82 45.82
N ARG A 238 -19.01 -71.59 45.14
CA ARG A 238 -20.32 -72.12 45.55
C ARG A 238 -20.38 -73.64 45.39
N ASP A 239 -19.81 -74.18 44.32
CA ASP A 239 -19.76 -75.62 44.08
C ASP A 239 -18.83 -76.32 45.07
N ILE A 240 -17.64 -75.76 45.33
CA ILE A 240 -16.73 -76.23 46.39
C ILE A 240 -17.42 -76.19 47.77
N ASN A 241 -18.15 -75.12 48.10
CA ASN A 241 -18.89 -75.02 49.36
C ASN A 241 -20.00 -76.09 49.46
N THR A 242 -20.67 -76.39 48.34
CA THR A 242 -21.69 -77.44 48.26
C THR A 242 -21.06 -78.83 48.43
N LEU A 243 -19.94 -79.09 47.75
CA LEU A 243 -19.16 -80.33 47.87
C LEU A 243 -18.67 -80.56 49.31
N LEU A 244 -18.19 -79.50 49.98
CA LEU A 244 -17.78 -79.54 51.38
C LEU A 244 -18.94 -79.91 52.32
N ARG A 245 -20.15 -79.38 52.10
CA ARG A 245 -21.34 -79.77 52.89
C ARG A 245 -21.70 -81.24 52.67
N ILE A 246 -21.66 -81.72 51.43
CA ILE A 246 -21.90 -83.14 51.12
C ILE A 246 -20.88 -84.02 51.84
N ALA A 247 -19.58 -83.72 51.68
CA ALA A 247 -18.50 -84.46 52.33
C ALA A 247 -18.59 -84.44 53.87
N LEU A 248 -19.04 -83.34 54.48
CA LEU A 248 -19.29 -83.26 55.92
C LEU A 248 -20.47 -84.16 56.35
N VAL A 249 -21.57 -84.16 55.60
CA VAL A 249 -22.74 -85.02 55.88
C VAL A 249 -22.40 -86.50 55.68
N GLU A 250 -21.65 -86.84 54.64
CA GLU A 250 -21.16 -88.20 54.40
C GLU A 250 -20.20 -88.65 55.50
N LYS A 251 -19.25 -87.78 55.89
CA LYS A 251 -18.36 -88.03 57.04
C LYS A 251 -19.16 -88.29 58.30
N GLU A 252 -20.15 -87.46 58.63
CA GLU A 252 -21.03 -87.69 59.78
C GLU A 252 -21.81 -89.01 59.68
N ALA A 253 -22.29 -89.37 58.49
CA ALA A 253 -23.00 -90.64 58.27
C ALA A 253 -22.07 -91.86 58.46
N VAL A 254 -20.82 -91.76 57.99
CA VAL A 254 -19.77 -92.77 58.21
C VAL A 254 -19.35 -92.83 59.67
N GLU A 255 -19.20 -91.69 60.37
CA GLU A 255 -18.91 -91.69 61.82
C GLU A 255 -20.09 -92.26 62.62
N LYS A 256 -21.34 -91.96 62.25
CA LYS A 256 -22.55 -92.54 62.87
C LYS A 256 -22.67 -94.04 62.60
N SER A 257 -22.31 -94.54 61.42
CA SER A 257 -22.32 -95.99 61.12
C SER A 257 -21.14 -96.73 61.76
N LEU A 258 -19.95 -96.13 61.79
CA LEU A 258 -18.78 -96.63 62.50
C LEU A 258 -19.01 -96.69 64.01
N ASN A 259 -19.63 -95.67 64.61
CA ASN A 259 -20.00 -95.69 66.03
C ASN A 259 -21.08 -96.75 66.35
N LYS A 260 -21.96 -97.09 65.39
CA LYS A 260 -22.86 -98.25 65.52
C LYS A 260 -22.11 -99.59 65.44
N LEU A 261 -21.10 -99.73 64.56
CA LEU A 261 -20.23 -100.91 64.52
C LEU A 261 -19.35 -101.03 65.77
N LYS A 262 -18.93 -99.89 66.34
CA LYS A 262 -18.15 -99.78 67.58
C LYS A 262 -19.05 -99.90 68.84
N GLY A 263 -20.24 -100.46 68.68
CA GLY A 263 -21.28 -100.61 69.68
C GLY A 263 -21.26 -101.91 70.49
N THR A 264 -20.27 -102.81 70.33
CA THR A 264 -19.92 -103.89 71.30
C THR A 264 -18.63 -104.62 70.88
N ASN A 265 -17.45 -104.15 71.27
CA ASN A 265 -16.43 -104.99 71.92
C ASN A 265 -15.24 -104.19 72.47
N GLU A 266 -14.50 -104.80 73.39
CA GLU A 266 -13.41 -104.18 74.13
C GLU A 266 -12.05 -104.19 73.40
N GLN A 267 -11.16 -103.26 73.82
CA GLN A 267 -9.70 -103.38 73.83
C GLN A 267 -8.95 -103.82 72.55
N ARG A 268 -8.23 -102.88 71.91
CA ARG A 268 -6.74 -102.84 71.89
C ARG A 268 -6.16 -101.70 71.02
N ARG A 269 -5.03 -101.15 71.48
CA ARG A 269 -4.02 -100.46 70.63
C ARG A 269 -3.40 -101.53 69.70
N VAL A 270 -2.89 -101.28 68.49
CA VAL A 270 -1.77 -100.39 68.11
C VAL A 270 -1.84 -100.09 66.58
N PRO A 271 -0.95 -99.27 65.97
CA PRO A 271 -1.33 -98.41 64.84
C PRO A 271 -0.79 -98.87 63.47
N ILE A 272 -1.51 -98.56 62.39
CA ILE A 272 -1.00 -98.69 61.02
C ILE A 272 -1.38 -97.45 60.20
N LEU A 273 -0.38 -96.93 59.47
CA LEU A 273 -0.34 -95.76 58.56
C LEU A 273 0.04 -94.41 59.18
N GLN A 274 1.34 -94.30 59.48
CA GLN A 274 2.05 -93.02 59.51
C GLN A 274 2.58 -92.70 58.09
N ARG A 275 2.64 -91.41 57.74
CA ARG A 275 3.32 -90.81 56.56
C ARG A 275 2.73 -91.07 55.15
N VAL A 276 1.80 -90.20 54.76
CA VAL A 276 2.11 -89.23 53.69
C VAL A 276 1.79 -87.85 54.27
N GLY A 277 2.74 -86.91 54.22
CA GLY A 277 2.55 -85.59 54.78
C GLY A 277 1.92 -84.64 53.77
N PHE A 278 0.81 -84.00 54.14
CA PHE A 278 0.42 -82.70 53.59
C PHE A 278 0.40 -81.70 54.74
N GLY A 279 1.28 -80.70 54.65
CA GLY A 279 1.45 -79.71 55.71
C GLY A 279 0.30 -78.72 55.71
N PHE A 280 -0.54 -78.75 56.75
CA PHE A 280 -1.55 -77.73 56.98
C PHE A 280 -1.05 -76.79 58.09
N MET A 281 -0.30 -75.76 57.70
CA MET A 281 0.01 -74.64 58.60
C MET A 281 -1.20 -73.70 58.65
N LEU A 282 -2.20 -74.06 59.46
CA LEU A 282 -3.17 -73.08 59.95
C LEU A 282 -2.80 -72.70 61.38
N GLY A 283 -2.16 -71.53 61.51
CA GLY A 283 -2.06 -70.85 62.79
C GLY A 283 -3.45 -70.45 63.28
N GLY A 284 -3.61 -70.32 64.60
CA GLY A 284 -4.87 -69.87 65.20
C GLY A 284 -5.16 -68.38 64.93
N GLY A 285 -6.29 -67.84 65.41
CA GLY A 285 -7.33 -68.49 66.22
C GLY A 285 -8.14 -67.44 66.99
N GLY A 286 -9.39 -67.79 67.32
CA GLY A 286 -10.33 -66.92 68.05
C GLY A 286 -10.99 -65.84 67.17
N ASN A 287 -12.22 -65.41 67.47
CA ASN A 287 -13.21 -65.96 68.39
C ASN A 287 -14.62 -65.48 67.99
N GLU A 288 -15.66 -66.16 68.50
CA GLU A 288 -17.02 -65.65 68.85
C GLU A 288 -17.48 -64.27 68.32
N GLN A 289 -18.69 -64.05 67.77
CA GLN A 289 -19.99 -64.71 68.02
C GLN A 289 -21.04 -64.38 66.92
N GLN A 290 -21.87 -65.38 66.55
CA GLN A 290 -23.28 -65.21 66.11
C GLN A 290 -24.18 -65.01 67.37
N PRO A 291 -25.52 -64.79 67.31
CA PRO A 291 -26.49 -64.78 66.19
C PRO A 291 -27.29 -63.44 66.14
N GLU A 292 -28.49 -63.23 65.55
CA GLU A 292 -29.51 -63.98 64.76
C GLU A 292 -29.90 -63.12 63.50
N SER A 293 -30.43 -63.64 62.39
CA SER A 293 -31.82 -64.10 62.10
C SER A 293 -32.88 -62.99 62.22
N SER A 294 -33.51 -62.53 61.11
CA SER A 294 -34.67 -63.12 60.38
C SER A 294 -35.97 -62.36 60.74
N ALA A 295 -37.00 -62.17 59.90
CA ALA A 295 -37.15 -62.16 58.44
C ALA A 295 -38.49 -61.48 58.05
N VAL A 296 -38.76 -61.33 56.74
CA VAL A 296 -40.11 -61.27 56.12
C VAL A 296 -40.99 -59.99 56.33
N SER A 297 -40.92 -59.13 55.29
CA SER A 297 -42.06 -58.71 54.43
C SER A 297 -43.15 -57.72 54.85
N SER A 298 -43.54 -56.91 53.85
CA SER A 298 -44.80 -56.15 53.71
C SER A 298 -45.04 -54.99 54.69
N SER A 299 -45.76 -53.91 54.35
CA SER A 299 -46.16 -53.29 53.07
C SER A 299 -46.67 -51.87 53.36
N ALA A 300 -46.65 -50.98 52.36
CA ALA A 300 -47.42 -49.72 52.25
C ALA A 300 -47.84 -48.99 53.56
N GLY A 301 -47.16 -47.90 53.91
CA GLY A 301 -47.58 -46.98 54.97
C GLY A 301 -46.99 -45.58 54.79
N SER A 302 -47.71 -44.68 54.13
CA SER A 302 -47.29 -43.30 53.91
C SER A 302 -47.34 -42.49 55.20
N GLN A 303 -46.27 -41.76 55.53
CA GLN A 303 -46.37 -40.50 56.25
C GLN A 303 -45.27 -39.53 55.81
N LYS A 304 -45.71 -38.39 55.25
CA LYS A 304 -44.85 -37.32 54.73
C LYS A 304 -44.03 -36.65 55.84
N SER A 305 -42.78 -36.30 55.53
CA SER A 305 -42.20 -35.01 55.92
C SER A 305 -42.09 -34.15 54.66
N ASP A 306 -42.94 -33.13 54.59
CA ASP A 306 -43.27 -32.36 53.38
C ASP A 306 -42.47 -31.04 53.42
N SER A 307 -41.18 -31.05 53.05
CA SER A 307 -40.34 -29.84 53.19
C SER A 307 -39.14 -29.68 52.24
N GLU A 308 -38.74 -30.69 51.45
CA GLU A 308 -37.58 -30.55 50.54
C GLU A 308 -37.97 -30.15 49.11
N CYS A 309 -39.24 -30.31 48.72
CA CYS A 309 -39.70 -30.03 47.36
C CYS A 309 -39.81 -28.53 47.01
N GLU A 310 -39.76 -27.61 47.99
CA GLU A 310 -39.74 -26.18 47.67
C GLU A 310 -38.32 -25.69 47.32
N GLU A 311 -37.28 -26.18 48.00
CA GLU A 311 -35.91 -25.69 47.82
C GLU A 311 -35.28 -26.15 46.49
N GLU A 312 -35.55 -27.39 46.06
CA GLU A 312 -35.15 -27.87 44.73
C GLU A 312 -35.92 -27.17 43.59
N VAL A 313 -37.23 -26.91 43.77
CA VAL A 313 -38.04 -26.22 42.75
C VAL A 313 -37.64 -24.75 42.62
N VAL A 314 -37.30 -24.07 43.72
CA VAL A 314 -36.73 -22.71 43.69
C VAL A 314 -35.34 -22.71 43.03
N SER A 315 -34.51 -23.72 43.29
CA SER A 315 -33.19 -23.85 42.65
C SER A 315 -33.27 -24.13 41.15
N LEU A 316 -34.22 -24.97 40.72
CA LEU A 316 -34.51 -25.23 39.31
C LEU A 316 -35.09 -23.99 38.63
N ALA A 317 -36.04 -23.29 39.26
CA ALA A 317 -36.61 -22.06 38.74
C ALA A 317 -35.56 -20.96 38.56
N SER A 318 -34.66 -20.77 39.54
CA SER A 318 -33.51 -19.85 39.45
C SER A 318 -32.56 -20.22 38.30
N THR A 319 -32.30 -21.51 38.10
CA THR A 319 -31.47 -22.00 36.99
C THR A 319 -32.11 -21.74 35.63
N VAL A 320 -33.41 -22.01 35.49
CA VAL A 320 -34.20 -21.74 34.28
C VAL A 320 -34.28 -20.23 34.01
N GLU A 321 -34.49 -19.41 35.04
CA GLU A 321 -34.51 -17.94 34.91
C GLU A 321 -33.16 -17.40 34.42
N LYS A 322 -32.05 -17.92 34.96
CA LYS A 322 -30.68 -17.58 34.52
C LYS A 322 -30.44 -17.97 33.06
N ILE A 323 -30.86 -19.17 32.65
CA ILE A 323 -30.80 -19.62 31.24
C ILE A 323 -31.64 -18.71 30.34
N MET A 324 -32.90 -18.41 30.72
CA MET A 324 -33.78 -17.53 29.96
C MET A 324 -33.24 -16.10 29.85
N LYS A 325 -32.57 -15.59 30.89
CA LYS A 325 -31.92 -14.27 30.88
C LYS A 325 -30.72 -14.24 29.93
N ASN A 326 -29.87 -15.27 29.97
CA ASN A 326 -28.76 -15.42 29.01
C ASN A 326 -29.27 -15.51 27.57
N LEU A 327 -30.25 -16.37 27.29
CA LEU A 327 -30.83 -16.52 25.95
C LEU A 327 -31.43 -15.20 25.41
N ARG A 328 -32.12 -14.42 26.26
CA ARG A 328 -32.63 -13.09 25.87
C ARG A 328 -31.50 -12.11 25.54
N GLN A 329 -30.41 -12.14 26.30
CA GLN A 329 -29.23 -11.30 26.05
C GLN A 329 -28.53 -11.70 24.75
N GLU A 330 -28.34 -12.99 24.52
CA GLU A 330 -27.73 -13.56 23.31
C GLU A 330 -28.57 -13.26 22.06
N ILE A 331 -29.90 -13.45 22.10
CA ILE A 331 -30.83 -13.04 21.03
C ILE A 331 -30.70 -11.53 20.73
N THR A 332 -30.46 -10.70 21.75
CA THR A 332 -30.30 -9.25 21.58
C THR A 332 -28.94 -8.90 20.96
N GLN A 333 -27.87 -9.62 21.31
CA GLN A 333 -26.56 -9.47 20.67
C GLN A 333 -26.58 -9.94 19.21
N LEU A 334 -27.11 -11.13 18.94
CA LEU A 334 -27.23 -11.69 17.59
C LEU A 334 -28.04 -10.77 16.65
N ARG A 335 -29.12 -10.16 17.14
CA ARG A 335 -29.88 -9.15 16.37
C ARG A 335 -29.05 -7.91 16.03
N ARG A 336 -28.20 -7.44 16.95
CA ARG A 336 -27.32 -6.28 16.70
C ARG A 336 -26.25 -6.63 15.67
N SER A 337 -25.58 -7.76 15.83
CA SER A 337 -24.54 -8.23 14.89
C SER A 337 -25.11 -8.53 13.49
N LEU A 338 -26.35 -9.01 13.40
CA LEU A 338 -27.04 -9.18 12.12
C LEU A 338 -27.30 -7.84 11.42
N GLU A 339 -27.72 -6.82 12.16
CA GLU A 339 -28.01 -5.50 11.60
C GLU A 339 -26.72 -4.74 11.21
N GLU A 340 -25.66 -4.89 12.01
CA GLU A 340 -24.31 -4.40 11.70
C GLU A 340 -23.76 -5.06 10.43
N SER A 341 -23.88 -6.39 10.31
CA SER A 341 -23.49 -7.15 9.11
C SER A 341 -24.27 -6.74 7.86
N ARG A 342 -25.57 -6.41 8.00
CA ARG A 342 -26.38 -5.85 6.90
C ARG A 342 -25.90 -4.47 6.49
N SER A 343 -25.68 -3.57 7.44
CA SER A 343 -25.17 -2.23 7.18
C SER A 343 -23.80 -2.25 6.49
N ASP A 344 -22.91 -3.17 6.86
CA ASP A 344 -21.63 -3.34 6.18
C ASP A 344 -21.78 -3.94 4.78
N THR A 345 -22.75 -4.85 4.57
CA THR A 345 -23.07 -5.40 3.26
C THR A 345 -23.59 -4.31 2.31
N GLU A 346 -24.50 -3.44 2.77
CA GLU A 346 -25.00 -2.29 2.01
C GLU A 346 -23.87 -1.29 1.69
N ARG A 347 -22.99 -1.03 2.66
CA ARG A 347 -21.81 -0.18 2.46
C ARG A 347 -20.87 -0.75 1.39
N LEU A 348 -20.55 -2.05 1.45
CA LEU A 348 -19.73 -2.73 0.45
C LEU A 348 -20.40 -2.70 -0.93
N GLN A 349 -21.70 -2.98 -1.01
CA GLN A 349 -22.46 -2.91 -2.27
C GLN A 349 -22.38 -1.53 -2.91
N SER A 350 -22.54 -0.45 -2.12
CA SER A 350 -22.43 0.93 -2.61
C SER A 350 -21.02 1.27 -3.13
N LEU A 351 -19.97 0.71 -2.51
CA LEU A 351 -18.59 0.88 -2.94
C LEU A 351 -18.33 0.15 -4.26
N THR A 352 -18.80 -1.10 -4.40
CA THR A 352 -18.70 -1.89 -5.63
C THR A 352 -19.46 -1.22 -6.78
N GLU A 353 -20.66 -0.69 -6.54
CA GLU A 353 -21.41 0.04 -7.56
C GLU A 353 -20.66 1.30 -8.02
N LYS A 354 -20.11 2.08 -7.09
CA LYS A 354 -19.31 3.26 -7.42
C LYS A 354 -18.04 2.91 -8.23
N GLN A 355 -17.36 1.81 -7.89
CA GLN A 355 -16.23 1.31 -8.67
C GLN A 355 -16.64 0.87 -10.07
N ALA A 356 -17.77 0.16 -10.23
CA ALA A 356 -18.28 -0.26 -11.54
C ALA A 356 -18.67 0.95 -12.42
N GLN A 357 -19.28 1.99 -11.84
CA GLN A 357 -19.57 3.25 -12.54
C GLN A 357 -18.26 3.94 -12.99
N GLN A 358 -17.26 4.03 -12.12
CA GLN A 358 -15.96 4.65 -12.45
C GLN A 358 -15.21 3.88 -13.55
N ILE A 359 -15.20 2.54 -13.50
CA ILE A 359 -14.65 1.70 -14.56
C ILE A 359 -15.36 2.00 -15.89
N THR A 360 -16.69 2.04 -15.90
CA THR A 360 -17.49 2.34 -17.09
C THR A 360 -17.15 3.71 -17.68
N GLN A 361 -17.00 4.74 -16.84
CA GLN A 361 -16.60 6.09 -17.26
C GLN A 361 -15.18 6.10 -17.85
N ASN A 362 -14.23 5.43 -17.21
CA ASN A 362 -12.86 5.31 -17.70
C ASN A 362 -12.80 4.57 -19.04
N THR A 363 -13.59 3.50 -19.22
CA THR A 363 -13.69 2.78 -20.50
C THR A 363 -14.21 3.68 -21.63
N LEU A 364 -15.20 4.54 -21.36
CA LEU A 364 -15.69 5.51 -22.34
C LEU A 364 -14.63 6.56 -22.69
N TYR A 365 -13.92 7.08 -21.68
CA TYR A 365 -12.85 8.07 -21.88
C TYR A 365 -11.66 7.50 -22.69
N ILE A 366 -11.23 6.27 -22.39
CA ILE A 366 -10.20 5.57 -23.18
C ILE A 366 -10.65 5.45 -24.64
N LYS A 367 -11.90 5.06 -24.89
CA LYS A 367 -12.43 4.94 -26.25
C LYS A 367 -12.44 6.29 -27.00
N GLU A 368 -12.76 7.39 -26.33
CA GLU A 368 -12.69 8.74 -26.91
C GLU A 368 -11.24 9.14 -27.27
N LEU A 369 -10.27 8.81 -26.41
CA LEU A 369 -8.85 9.02 -26.68
C LEU A 369 -8.38 8.19 -27.88
N GLU A 370 -8.77 6.92 -27.97
CA GLU A 370 -8.45 6.09 -29.14
C GLU A 370 -9.11 6.62 -30.44
N ASP A 371 -10.36 7.10 -30.39
CA ASP A 371 -11.01 7.71 -31.55
C ASP A 371 -10.30 8.99 -32.01
N ARG A 372 -9.80 9.78 -31.04
CA ARG A 372 -8.97 10.96 -31.31
C ARG A 372 -7.62 10.58 -31.91
N GLU A 373 -6.98 9.52 -31.43
CA GLU A 373 -5.74 8.98 -32.00
C GLU A 373 -5.96 8.48 -33.43
N ARG A 374 -7.00 7.68 -33.68
CA ARG A 374 -7.40 7.21 -35.01
C ARG A 374 -7.60 8.38 -35.99
N ALA A 375 -8.28 9.45 -35.55
CA ALA A 375 -8.48 10.65 -36.35
C ALA A 375 -7.16 11.41 -36.63
N LEU A 376 -6.26 11.52 -35.65
CA LEU A 376 -4.94 12.13 -35.85
C LEU A 376 -4.09 11.33 -36.85
N ILE A 377 -4.03 10.01 -36.71
CA ILE A 377 -3.34 9.11 -37.65
C ILE A 377 -3.90 9.28 -39.06
N GLN A 378 -5.23 9.30 -39.22
CA GLN A 378 -5.88 9.48 -40.52
C GLN A 378 -5.63 10.86 -41.15
N ASN A 379 -5.41 11.91 -40.35
CA ASN A 379 -5.07 13.25 -40.84
C ASN A 379 -3.57 13.41 -41.18
N VAL A 380 -2.68 12.72 -40.45
CA VAL A 380 -1.22 12.84 -40.60
C VAL A 380 -0.67 11.96 -41.70
N ILE A 381 -1.18 10.72 -41.87
CA ILE A 381 -0.72 9.79 -42.92
C ILE A 381 -0.81 10.41 -44.34
N PRO A 382 -1.91 11.05 -44.77
CA PRO A 382 -2.01 11.64 -46.11
C PRO A 382 -1.05 12.81 -46.35
N ILE A 383 -0.63 13.51 -45.28
CA ILE A 383 0.33 14.63 -45.37
C ILE A 383 1.75 14.07 -45.52
N LEU A 384 2.09 13.01 -44.77
CA LEU A 384 3.36 12.30 -44.91
C LEU A 384 3.48 11.51 -46.22
N SER A 385 2.36 11.13 -46.85
CA SER A 385 2.33 10.38 -48.12
C SER A 385 2.40 11.25 -49.38
N ARG A 386 2.57 12.57 -49.25
CA ARG A 386 2.45 13.54 -50.36
C ARG A 386 3.68 14.45 -50.52
N ASN A 387 4.74 14.18 -49.77
CA ASN A 387 6.12 14.59 -50.04
C ASN A 387 6.92 13.39 -50.57
#